data_AF-C4ZDQ8-F1
#
_entry.id   AF-C4ZDQ8-F1
#
_cell.length_a   1.000
_cell.length_b   1.000
_cell.length_c   1.000
_cell.angle_alpha   90.00
_cell.angle_beta   90.00
_cell.angle_gamma   90.00
#
_symmetry.space_group_name_H-M   'P 1'
#
loop_
_entity.id
_entity.type
_entity.pdbx_description
1 polymer ?
#
loop_
_entity_poly.entity_id
_entity_poly.type
_entity_poly.pdbx_seq_one_letter_code
_entity_poly.pdbx_strand_id
1 'polypeptide(L)'
;MQQNNFNDIRIDTGKKIKKIFGNKIRGIEYYDVVEEAGHWSFKIGFFAYDYFYVVFTYELDIIGFSIEVGNGRLISVMNTHNCYSNTDMEAYIRRIVEELELRIPDKYLQTRGWL
;
A
#
# COMPACT_ATOMS: atom_id res chain seq x y z
N MET A 1 -11.86 -9.87 -15.47
CA MET A 1 -11.70 -8.41 -15.68
C MET A 1 -11.20 -8.19 -17.10
N GLN A 2 -11.55 -7.06 -17.74
CA GLN A 2 -10.93 -6.67 -19.02
C GLN A 2 -9.58 -5.99 -18.73
N GLN A 3 -8.61 -6.11 -19.63
CA GLN A 3 -7.25 -5.54 -19.54
C GLN A 3 -7.23 -4.03 -19.19
N ASN A 4 -8.19 -3.25 -19.70
CA ASN A 4 -8.32 -1.83 -19.36
C ASN A 4 -8.62 -1.61 -17.86
N ASN A 5 -9.43 -2.48 -17.24
CA ASN A 5 -9.81 -2.35 -15.83
C ASN A 5 -8.63 -2.62 -14.88
N PHE A 6 -7.71 -3.54 -15.23
CA PHE A 6 -6.57 -3.88 -14.38
C PHE A 6 -5.57 -2.71 -14.26
N ASN A 7 -5.21 -2.10 -15.39
CA ASN A 7 -4.32 -0.94 -15.39
C ASN A 7 -4.95 0.27 -14.69
N ASP A 8 -6.26 0.45 -14.83
CA ASP A 8 -7.01 1.50 -14.13
C ASP A 8 -6.95 1.29 -12.61
N ILE A 9 -7.18 0.07 -12.11
CA ILE A 9 -7.06 -0.27 -10.68
C ILE A 9 -5.65 0.05 -10.17
N ARG A 10 -4.61 -0.36 -10.91
CA ARG A 10 -3.21 -0.12 -10.55
C ARG A 10 -2.90 1.37 -10.40
N ILE A 11 -3.28 2.17 -11.41
CA ILE A 11 -3.02 3.61 -11.43
C ILE A 11 -3.85 4.33 -10.37
N ASP A 12 -5.13 3.98 -10.23
CA ASP A 12 -6.04 4.55 -9.24
C ASP A 12 -5.55 4.29 -7.81
N THR A 13 -5.12 3.06 -7.52
CA THR A 13 -4.56 2.70 -6.21
C THR A 13 -3.34 3.55 -5.88
N GLY A 14 -2.38 3.67 -6.81
CA GLY A 14 -1.21 4.51 -6.59
C GLY A 14 -1.53 5.99 -6.40
N LYS A 15 -2.55 6.51 -7.10
CA LYS A 15 -3.05 7.89 -6.89
C LYS A 15 -3.66 8.07 -5.51
N LYS A 16 -4.49 7.13 -5.04
CA LYS A 16 -5.10 7.16 -3.71
C LYS A 16 -4.06 7.09 -2.61
N ILE A 17 -3.05 6.21 -2.73
CA ILE A 17 -1.91 6.14 -1.80
C ILE A 17 -1.22 7.50 -1.71
N LYS A 18 -0.82 8.08 -2.85
CA LYS A 18 -0.17 9.40 -2.89
C LYS A 18 -1.02 10.51 -2.28
N LYS A 19 -2.33 10.53 -2.58
CA LYS A 19 -3.27 11.52 -2.07
C LYS A 19 -3.38 11.45 -0.55
N ILE A 20 -3.50 10.25 0.02
CA ILE A 20 -3.81 10.05 1.44
C ILE A 20 -2.55 10.14 2.30
N PHE A 21 -1.43 9.54 1.88
CA PHE A 21 -0.17 9.70 2.58
C PHE A 21 0.44 11.10 2.38
N GLY A 22 0.19 11.74 1.24
CA GLY A 22 0.69 13.09 0.96
C GLY A 22 2.22 13.16 1.02
N ASN A 23 2.74 14.06 1.85
CA ASN A 23 4.18 14.26 2.06
C ASN A 23 4.82 13.22 3.00
N LYS A 24 4.06 12.24 3.48
CA LYS A 24 4.53 11.18 4.38
C LYS A 24 5.15 10.00 3.63
N ILE A 25 5.20 10.04 2.29
CA ILE A 25 5.83 8.99 1.50
C ILE A 25 6.94 9.51 0.59
N ARG A 26 7.91 8.64 0.34
CA ARG A 26 8.99 8.88 -0.61
C ARG A 26 9.09 7.73 -1.61
N GLY A 27 9.10 8.12 -2.88
CA GLY A 27 9.08 7.17 -3.99
C GLY A 27 7.72 6.49 -4.15
N ILE A 28 7.48 5.99 -5.35
CA ILE A 28 6.46 4.98 -5.61
C ILE A 28 7.02 4.11 -6.73
N GLU A 29 6.93 2.81 -6.58
CA GLU A 29 7.35 1.88 -7.61
C GLU A 29 6.29 0.80 -7.80
N TYR A 30 6.08 0.43 -9.06
CA TYR A 30 5.19 -0.66 -9.43
C TYR A 30 6.09 -1.81 -9.88
N TYR A 31 5.88 -2.99 -9.31
CA TYR A 31 6.67 -4.18 -9.64
C TYR A 31 5.82 -5.44 -9.50
N ASP A 32 6.39 -6.59 -9.87
CA ASP A 32 5.72 -7.89 -9.91
C ASP A 32 4.36 -7.84 -10.62
N VAL A 33 4.31 -7.13 -11.75
CA VAL A 33 3.09 -7.01 -12.57
C VAL A 33 2.92 -8.28 -13.38
N VAL A 34 1.88 -9.06 -13.09
CA VAL A 34 1.49 -10.25 -13.83
C VAL A 34 0.16 -9.99 -14.52
N GLU A 35 0.14 -10.21 -15.83
CA GLU A 35 -1.05 -10.02 -16.66
C GLU A 35 -1.27 -11.25 -17.55
N GLU A 36 -1.80 -12.31 -16.95
CA GLU A 36 -2.03 -13.59 -17.61
C GLU A 36 -3.50 -14.02 -17.49
N ALA A 37 -3.95 -14.92 -18.36
CA ALA A 37 -5.32 -15.39 -18.35
C ALA A 37 -5.66 -16.07 -17.01
N GLY A 38 -6.51 -15.42 -16.21
CA GLY A 38 -6.90 -15.92 -14.89
C GLY A 38 -5.90 -15.61 -13.78
N HIS A 39 -4.88 -14.80 -14.03
CA HIS A 39 -3.94 -14.34 -13.00
C HIS A 39 -3.53 -12.88 -13.26
N TRP A 40 -4.04 -11.99 -12.41
CA TRP A 40 -3.71 -10.56 -12.43
C TRP A 40 -3.20 -10.14 -11.05
N SER A 41 -1.95 -9.70 -10.99
CA SER A 41 -1.34 -9.22 -9.76
C SER A 41 -0.42 -8.04 -10.01
N PHE A 42 -0.30 -7.17 -9.02
CA PHE A 42 0.76 -6.16 -8.99
C PHE A 42 1.10 -5.80 -7.55
N LYS A 43 2.29 -5.25 -7.36
CA LYS A 43 2.71 -4.64 -6.11
C LYS A 43 3.02 -3.17 -6.30
N ILE A 44 2.83 -2.41 -5.23
CA ILE A 44 3.28 -1.02 -5.12
C ILE A 44 4.17 -0.89 -3.90
N GLY A 45 5.43 -0.52 -4.11
CA GLY A 45 6.40 -0.23 -3.06
C GLY A 45 6.56 1.26 -2.83
N PHE A 46 6.75 1.67 -1.58
CA PHE A 46 7.08 3.04 -1.21
C PHE A 46 7.66 3.12 0.20
N PHE A 47 8.48 4.14 0.47
CA PHE A 47 8.90 4.45 1.84
C PHE A 47 7.83 5.30 2.52
N ALA A 48 7.30 4.84 3.65
CA ALA A 48 6.42 5.61 4.53
C ALA A 48 7.22 6.18 5.71
N TYR A 49 7.07 7.48 5.95
CA TYR A 49 7.72 8.26 7.01
C TYR A 49 9.25 8.17 7.01
N ASP A 50 9.87 7.86 5.87
CA ASP A 50 11.29 7.50 5.78
C ASP A 50 11.72 6.44 6.82
N TYR A 51 10.77 5.59 7.26
CA TYR A 51 10.95 4.66 8.37
C TYR A 51 10.65 3.23 7.94
N PHE A 52 9.48 2.99 7.34
CA PHE A 52 9.08 1.69 6.82
C PHE A 52 9.13 1.67 5.30
N TYR A 53 9.61 0.57 4.72
CA TYR A 53 9.30 0.23 3.34
C TYR A 53 7.99 -0.56 3.33
N VAL A 54 6.97 0.00 2.68
CA VAL A 54 5.61 -0.52 2.66
C VAL A 54 5.31 -1.07 1.27
N VAL A 55 4.70 -2.25 1.25
CA VAL A 55 4.29 -2.96 0.04
C VAL A 55 2.79 -3.12 0.06
N PHE A 56 2.10 -2.49 -0.89
CA PHE A 56 0.74 -2.84 -1.25
C PHE A 56 0.78 -4.02 -2.23
N THR A 57 -0.06 -5.02 -2.01
CA THR A 57 -0.23 -6.16 -2.91
C THR A 57 -1.68 -6.22 -3.39
N TYR A 58 -1.86 -6.45 -4.68
CA TYR A 58 -3.12 -6.82 -5.30
C TYR A 58 -2.94 -8.15 -6.04
N GLU A 59 -3.82 -9.11 -5.79
CA GLU A 59 -3.83 -10.41 -6.47
C GLU A 59 -5.27 -10.91 -6.60
N LEU A 60 -5.77 -11.03 -7.84
CA LEU A 60 -7.11 -11.55 -8.13
C LEU A 60 -8.23 -10.93 -7.28
N ASP A 61 -8.14 -9.61 -7.03
CA ASP A 61 -9.03 -8.80 -6.18
C ASP A 61 -8.69 -8.79 -4.68
N ILE A 62 -7.84 -9.69 -4.18
CA ILE A 62 -7.36 -9.67 -2.79
C ILE A 62 -6.32 -8.56 -2.63
N ILE A 63 -6.43 -7.79 -1.54
CA ILE A 63 -5.53 -6.67 -1.26
C ILE A 63 -4.95 -6.71 0.15
N GLY A 64 -3.72 -6.19 0.29
CA GLY A 64 -3.04 -6.09 1.57
C GLY A 64 -1.93 -5.05 1.56
N PHE A 65 -1.66 -4.46 2.73
CA PHE A 65 -0.47 -3.65 2.98
C PHE A 65 0.43 -4.40 3.95
N SER A 66 1.72 -4.45 3.63
CA SER A 66 2.74 -5.09 4.48
C SER A 66 3.95 -4.20 4.62
N ILE A 67 4.70 -4.38 5.71
CA ILE A 67 6.02 -3.77 5.94
C ILE A 67 7.06 -4.81 5.55
N GLU A 68 8.04 -4.42 4.73
CA GLU A 68 9.20 -5.26 4.47
C GLU A 68 10.22 -5.14 5.61
N VAL A 69 10.61 -6.27 6.18
CA VAL A 69 11.58 -6.34 7.29
C VAL A 69 12.91 -6.98 6.88
N GLY A 70 13.19 -7.00 5.57
CA GLY A 70 14.41 -7.53 4.96
C GLY A 70 14.30 -8.99 4.51
N ASN A 71 15.17 -9.38 3.57
CA ASN A 71 15.19 -10.70 2.93
C ASN A 71 13.83 -11.11 2.32
N GLY A 72 13.07 -10.15 1.79
CA GLY A 72 11.74 -10.39 1.22
C GLY A 72 10.67 -10.79 2.24
N ARG A 73 10.93 -10.66 3.55
CA ARG A 73 9.93 -10.94 4.58
C ARG A 73 8.98 -9.77 4.72
N LEU A 74 7.68 -10.08 4.64
CA LEU A 74 6.59 -9.13 4.75
C LEU A 74 5.80 -9.38 6.04
N ILE A 75 5.56 -8.33 6.81
CA ILE A 75 4.67 -8.34 7.97
C ILE A 75 3.43 -7.52 7.62
N SER A 76 2.25 -8.15 7.65
CA SER A 76 1.02 -7.43 7.33
C SER A 76 0.79 -6.26 8.28
N VAL A 77 0.36 -5.12 7.74
CA VAL A 77 -0.05 -3.97 8.53
C VAL A 77 -1.37 -4.28 9.23
N MET A 78 -2.32 -4.93 8.56
CA MET A 78 -3.56 -5.39 9.17
C MET A 78 -3.81 -6.85 8.82
N ASN A 79 -4.25 -7.66 9.79
CA ASN A 79 -4.57 -9.08 9.57
C ASN A 79 -6.00 -9.31 9.04
N THR A 80 -6.52 -8.37 8.24
CA THR A 80 -7.85 -8.46 7.64
C THR A 80 -7.77 -8.87 6.18
N HIS A 81 -8.60 -9.84 5.79
CA HIS A 81 -8.77 -10.18 4.38
C HIS A 81 -9.70 -9.15 3.74
N ASN A 82 -9.17 -8.39 2.79
CA ASN A 82 -9.93 -7.37 2.07
C ASN A 82 -9.90 -7.66 0.58
N CYS A 83 -11.02 -7.38 -0.08
CA CYS A 83 -11.14 -7.44 -1.53
C CYS A 83 -11.30 -6.02 -2.07
N TYR A 84 -10.59 -5.67 -3.13
CA TYR A 84 -10.63 -4.33 -3.72
C TYR A 84 -12.06 -3.93 -4.11
N SER A 85 -12.80 -4.85 -4.73
CA SER A 85 -14.20 -4.64 -5.13
C SER A 85 -15.17 -4.30 -3.99
N ASN A 86 -14.88 -4.76 -2.77
CA ASN A 86 -15.77 -4.66 -1.61
C ASN A 86 -15.24 -3.72 -0.52
N THR A 87 -14.13 -3.02 -0.79
CA THR A 87 -13.43 -2.18 0.19
C THR A 87 -13.49 -0.72 -0.21
N ASP A 88 -13.91 0.16 0.70
CA ASP A 88 -13.63 1.58 0.55
C ASP A 88 -12.12 1.81 0.67
N MET A 89 -11.46 1.91 -0.49
CA MET A 89 -10.01 2.05 -0.57
C MET A 89 -9.49 3.31 0.11
N GLU A 90 -10.23 4.42 0.11
CA GLU A 90 -9.74 5.62 0.80
C GLU A 90 -9.79 5.45 2.31
N ALA A 91 -10.90 4.90 2.84
CA ALA A 91 -11.00 4.59 4.26
C ALA A 91 -9.97 3.53 4.70
N TYR A 92 -9.75 2.51 3.87
CA TYR A 92 -8.76 1.46 4.13
C TYR A 92 -7.34 2.02 4.21
N ILE A 93 -6.93 2.86 3.26
CA ILE A 93 -5.59 3.47 3.27
C ILE A 93 -5.41 4.41 4.47
N ARG A 94 -6.46 5.15 4.89
CA ARG A 94 -6.38 5.97 6.12
C ARG A 94 -6.12 5.12 7.37
N ARG A 95 -6.79 3.98 7.50
CA ARG A 95 -6.53 3.03 8.60
C ARG A 95 -5.10 2.49 8.57
N ILE A 96 -4.54 2.24 7.37
CA ILE A 96 -3.14 1.85 7.23
C ILE A 96 -2.20 2.96 7.70
N VAL A 97 -2.48 4.22 7.37
CA VAL A 97 -1.71 5.37 7.87
C VAL A 97 -1.70 5.40 9.40
N GLU A 98 -2.87 5.28 10.04
CA GLU A 98 -3.02 5.24 11.50
C GLU A 98 -2.24 4.08 12.12
N GLU A 99 -2.37 2.87 11.58
CA GLU A 99 -1.65 1.68 12.05
C GLU A 99 -0.12 1.79 11.91
N LEU A 100 0.36 2.46 10.86
CA LEU A 100 1.79 2.73 10.69
C LEU A 100 2.28 3.77 11.69
N GLU A 101 1.52 4.84 11.92
CA GLU A 101 1.86 5.89 12.90
C GLU A 101 1.99 5.30 14.31
N LEU A 102 1.11 4.38 14.71
CA LEU A 102 1.19 3.69 16.01
C LEU A 102 2.48 2.87 16.22
N ARG A 103 3.21 2.55 15.15
CA ARG A 103 4.44 1.75 15.19
C ARG A 103 5.71 2.58 15.10
N ILE A 104 5.57 3.88 14.83
CA ILE A 104 6.68 4.82 14.73
C ILE A 104 6.76 5.62 16.02
N PRO A 105 7.93 5.82 16.63
CA PRO A 105 8.04 6.63 17.84
C PRO A 105 7.49 8.05 17.62
N ASP A 106 6.61 8.54 18.50
CA ASP A 106 6.01 9.88 18.41
C ASP A 106 7.06 10.99 18.24
N LYS A 107 8.17 10.91 18.98
CA LYS A 107 9.28 11.87 18.89
C LYS A 107 9.86 11.96 17.47
N TYR A 108 9.90 10.84 16.74
CA TYR A 108 10.37 10.81 15.36
C TYR A 108 9.38 11.53 14.44
N LEU A 109 8.08 11.25 14.55
CA LEU A 109 7.04 11.91 13.76
C LEU A 109 6.98 13.42 14.02
N GLN A 110 7.04 13.85 15.29
CA GLN A 110 7.03 15.27 15.68
C GLN A 110 8.23 16.03 15.11
N THR A 111 9.43 15.45 15.18
CA THR A 111 10.66 16.10 14.66
C THR A 111 10.59 16.34 13.14
N ARG A 112 9.79 15.54 12.43
CA ARG A 112 9.60 15.62 10.97
C ARG A 112 8.35 16.39 10.57
N GLY A 113 7.52 16.82 11.52
CA GLY A 113 6.26 17.53 11.26
C GLY A 113 5.15 16.65 10.68
N TRP A 114 5.13 15.36 11.03
CA TRP A 114 4.12 14.40 10.58
C TRP A 114 3.04 14.07 11.62
N LEU A 115 3.24 14.51 12.87
CA LEU A 115 2.28 14.47 13.97
C LEU A 115 1.89 15.90 14.36
#